data_AF-A0AAJ5WH65-F1
#
_entry.id   AF-A0AAJ5WH65-F1
#
_cell.length_a   1.000
_cell.length_b   1.000
_cell.length_c   1.000
_cell.angle_alpha   90.00
_cell.angle_beta   90.00
_cell.angle_gamma   90.00
#
_symmetry.space_group_name_H-M   'P 1'
#
loop_
_entity.id
_entity.type
_entity.pdbx_description
1 polymer ?
#
loop_
_entity_poly.entity_id
_entity_poly.type
_entity_poly.pdbx_seq_one_letter_code
_entity_poly.pdbx_strand_id
1 'polypeptide(L)'
;MKSSRSVAGALLVSAFATLFMAGCAQNPDVRGGHDYTAGSTSKSPPAYLGCVKGELPGNVKTYEVDGGDSVSLFIESTDPNKAEGLVELRSTGSQHSFTAYQRDAWYDHGRLLDAALMCSKA
;
A
#
# COMPACT_ATOMS: atom_id res chain seq x y z
N MET A 1 17.33 70.45 -3.16
CA MET A 1 17.95 69.88 -4.37
C MET A 1 18.28 68.43 -4.11
N LYS A 2 17.86 67.56 -5.05
CA LYS A 2 18.31 66.18 -5.38
C LYS A 2 18.50 65.11 -4.28
N SER A 3 17.76 64.02 -4.51
CA SER A 3 17.91 62.66 -3.96
C SER A 3 19.31 62.06 -4.19
N SER A 4 19.73 61.18 -3.27
CA SER A 4 20.42 59.92 -3.62
C SER A 4 20.03 58.84 -2.61
N ARG A 5 19.29 57.84 -3.09
CA ARG A 5 18.90 56.61 -2.37
C ARG A 5 20.00 55.55 -2.46
N SER A 6 20.09 54.76 -1.38
CA SER A 6 20.52 53.35 -1.27
C SER A 6 21.40 52.73 -2.37
N VAL A 7 22.66 52.42 -2.04
CA VAL A 7 23.42 51.31 -2.64
C VAL A 7 24.40 50.75 -1.60
N ALA A 8 23.91 49.99 -0.61
CA ALA A 8 24.81 49.25 0.28
C ALA A 8 24.20 47.96 0.89
N GLY A 9 22.88 47.76 0.83
CA GLY A 9 22.24 46.59 1.45
C GLY A 9 21.87 45.45 0.50
N ALA A 10 22.09 45.58 -0.81
CA ALA A 10 21.44 44.73 -1.81
C ALA A 10 22.29 43.55 -2.33
N LEU A 11 23.48 43.30 -1.79
CA LEU A 11 24.39 42.27 -2.33
C LEU A 11 24.54 41.00 -1.48
N LEU A 12 23.83 40.86 -0.35
CA LEU A 12 24.00 39.69 0.53
C LEU A 12 22.77 38.79 0.72
N VAL A 13 21.68 39.01 -0.02
CA VAL A 13 20.44 38.19 0.13
C VAL A 13 20.15 37.31 -1.10
N SER A 14 20.99 37.35 -2.14
CA SER A 14 20.67 36.73 -3.44
C SER A 14 21.30 35.35 -3.68
N ALA A 15 21.85 34.68 -2.67
CA ALA A 15 22.57 33.41 -2.86
C ALA A 15 21.85 32.14 -2.37
N PHE A 16 20.68 32.23 -1.73
CA PHE A 16 20.02 31.07 -1.09
C PHE A 16 18.70 30.61 -1.73
N ALA A 17 18.27 31.22 -2.84
CA ALA A 17 16.92 30.98 -3.38
C ALA A 17 16.84 29.95 -4.52
N THR A 18 17.91 29.23 -4.87
CA THR A 18 17.92 28.35 -6.06
C THR A 18 18.05 26.85 -5.78
N LEU A 19 18.05 26.40 -4.53
CA LEU A 19 18.29 24.98 -4.20
C LEU A 19 17.05 24.15 -3.83
N PHE A 20 15.83 24.69 -3.95
CA PHE A 20 14.60 23.95 -3.63
C PHE A 20 13.71 23.67 -4.84
N MET A 21 14.31 23.32 -5.98
CA MET A 21 13.61 22.65 -7.08
C MET A 21 14.29 21.33 -7.45
N ALA A 22 14.77 20.57 -6.46
CA ALA A 22 14.78 19.11 -6.62
C ALA A 22 13.31 18.68 -6.57
N GLY A 23 12.69 18.65 -7.74
CA GLY A 23 11.29 18.31 -7.89
C GLY A 23 10.98 17.04 -7.13
N CYS A 24 9.86 17.05 -6.42
CA CYS A 24 9.09 15.85 -6.19
C CYS A 24 8.72 15.29 -7.57
N ALA A 25 9.65 14.63 -8.26
CA ALA A 25 9.33 13.55 -9.18
C ALA A 25 8.82 12.38 -8.32
N GLN A 26 7.79 12.67 -7.54
CA GLN A 26 6.98 11.70 -6.87
C GLN A 26 6.12 11.16 -7.99
N ASN A 27 6.72 10.24 -8.74
CA ASN A 27 6.14 9.57 -9.88
C ASN A 27 4.69 9.22 -9.52
N PRO A 28 3.69 9.96 -10.01
CA PRO A 28 2.31 9.79 -9.56
C PRO A 28 1.75 8.44 -10.02
N ASP A 29 2.47 7.75 -10.92
CA ASP A 29 2.04 6.53 -11.58
C ASP A 29 2.21 5.25 -10.74
N VAL A 30 2.75 5.33 -9.51
CA VAL A 30 2.94 4.14 -8.65
C VAL A 30 1.87 4.03 -7.55
N ARG A 31 1.01 5.04 -7.37
CA ARG A 31 -0.11 4.98 -6.42
C ARG A 31 -1.42 4.43 -7.01
N GLY A 32 -1.42 4.12 -8.30
CA GLY A 32 -2.53 3.44 -9.00
C GLY A 32 -2.19 2.00 -9.36
N GLY A 33 -1.35 1.32 -8.56
CA GLY A 33 -1.13 -0.10 -8.75
C GLY A 33 -2.44 -0.85 -8.50
N HIS A 34 -3.01 -1.45 -9.54
CA HIS A 34 -4.15 -2.37 -9.42
C HIS A 34 -3.77 -3.65 -8.68
N ASP A 35 -2.51 -3.78 -8.29
CA ASP A 35 -1.92 -4.94 -7.63
C ASP A 35 -2.02 -4.86 -6.10
N TYR A 36 -2.69 -3.84 -5.54
CA TYR A 36 -2.75 -3.64 -4.09
C TYR A 36 -4.07 -3.02 -3.61
N THR A 37 -4.53 -3.45 -2.43
CA THR A 37 -5.60 -2.77 -1.67
C THR A 37 -5.34 -2.86 -0.17
N ALA A 38 -5.94 -1.96 0.60
CA ALA A 38 -5.84 -1.96 2.06
C ALA A 38 -7.09 -1.43 2.72
N GLY A 39 -7.29 -1.81 3.97
CA GLY A 39 -8.40 -1.33 4.78
C GLY A 39 -8.36 -1.87 6.20
N SER A 40 -9.53 -1.86 6.84
CA SER A 40 -9.72 -2.40 8.18
C SER A 40 -10.95 -3.29 8.23
N THR A 41 -10.94 -4.27 9.13
CA THR A 41 -12.09 -5.12 9.44
C THR A 41 -12.23 -5.33 10.94
N SER A 42 -13.46 -5.46 11.41
CA SER A 42 -13.77 -5.90 12.78
C SER A 42 -13.83 -7.44 12.89
N LYS A 43 -13.71 -8.17 11.78
CA LYS A 43 -13.67 -9.63 11.78
C LYS A 43 -12.39 -10.13 12.46
N SER A 44 -12.48 -11.27 13.13
CA SER A 44 -11.30 -11.97 13.63
C SER A 44 -10.46 -12.50 12.45
N PRO A 45 -9.14 -12.74 12.64
CA PRO A 45 -8.28 -13.29 11.60
C PRO A 45 -8.82 -14.54 10.88
N PRO A 46 -9.28 -15.60 11.58
CA PRO A 46 -9.80 -16.78 10.90
C PRO A 46 -11.11 -16.50 10.13
N ALA A 47 -11.94 -15.57 10.60
CA ALA A 47 -13.17 -15.22 9.90
C ALA A 47 -12.90 -14.40 8.63
N TYR A 48 -11.97 -13.45 8.70
CA TYR A 48 -11.59 -12.63 7.56
C TYR A 48 -10.85 -13.46 6.50
N LEU A 49 -9.80 -14.18 6.88
CA LEU A 49 -9.03 -14.98 5.93
C LEU A 49 -9.80 -16.20 5.41
N GLY A 50 -10.69 -16.78 6.23
CA GLY A 50 -11.61 -17.82 5.78
C GLY A 50 -12.54 -17.33 4.68
N CYS A 51 -13.08 -16.11 4.80
CA CYS A 51 -13.86 -15.47 3.74
C CYS A 51 -13.02 -15.27 2.48
N VAL A 52 -11.83 -14.68 2.60
CA VAL A 52 -10.95 -14.43 1.44
C VAL A 52 -10.62 -15.73 0.70
N LYS A 53 -10.26 -16.79 1.44
CA LYS A 53 -10.02 -18.13 0.87
C LYS A 53 -11.23 -18.69 0.15
N GLY A 54 -12.44 -18.46 0.68
CA GLY A 54 -13.69 -18.94 0.08
C GLY A 54 -14.03 -18.30 -1.27
N GLU A 55 -13.56 -17.08 -1.51
CA GLU A 55 -13.75 -16.37 -2.78
C GLU A 55 -12.74 -16.75 -3.86
N LEU A 56 -11.65 -17.43 -3.49
CA LEU A 56 -10.64 -17.87 -4.45
C LEU A 56 -11.09 -19.15 -5.18
N PRO A 57 -10.63 -19.35 -6.43
CA PRO A 57 -10.87 -20.61 -7.13
C PRO A 57 -10.38 -21.81 -6.30
N GLY A 58 -11.16 -22.89 -6.25
CA GLY A 58 -10.85 -24.04 -5.40
C GLY A 58 -9.57 -24.80 -5.76
N ASN A 59 -8.95 -24.52 -6.90
CA ASN A 59 -7.65 -25.07 -7.31
C ASN A 59 -6.44 -24.25 -6.85
N VAL A 60 -6.66 -23.05 -6.30
CA VAL A 60 -5.60 -22.15 -5.84
C VAL A 60 -5.05 -22.65 -4.50
N LYS A 61 -3.72 -22.75 -4.42
CA LYS A 61 -3.05 -23.12 -3.16
C LYS A 61 -2.92 -21.90 -2.28
N THR A 62 -3.24 -22.08 -1.00
CA THR A 62 -3.09 -21.02 0.00
C THR A 62 -2.29 -21.48 1.19
N TYR A 63 -1.50 -20.58 1.76
CA TYR A 63 -0.65 -20.84 2.91
C TYR A 63 -0.84 -19.75 3.94
N GLU A 64 -1.26 -20.10 5.16
CA GLU A 64 -1.28 -19.15 6.27
C GLU A 64 0.04 -19.24 7.05
N VAL A 65 0.64 -18.08 7.29
CA VAL A 65 1.87 -17.92 8.05
C VAL A 65 1.61 -16.93 9.18
N ASP A 66 1.81 -17.38 10.41
CA ASP A 66 1.72 -16.55 11.61
C ASP A 66 3.05 -15.78 11.81
N GLY A 67 2.94 -14.47 12.00
CA GLY A 67 4.03 -13.53 12.21
C GLY A 67 3.96 -12.83 13.58
N GLY A 68 3.31 -13.44 14.57
CA GLY A 68 3.12 -12.89 15.92
C GLY A 68 1.96 -11.90 16.00
N ASP A 69 2.19 -10.66 15.57
CA ASP A 69 1.17 -9.59 15.57
C ASP A 69 0.40 -9.50 14.24
N SER A 70 0.75 -10.36 13.29
CA SER A 70 0.15 -10.44 11.97
C SER A 70 -0.03 -11.88 11.55
N VAL A 71 -1.01 -12.11 10.68
CA VAL A 71 -1.16 -13.38 9.98
C VAL A 71 -1.23 -13.09 8.48
N SER A 72 -0.46 -13.84 7.70
CA SER A 72 -0.32 -13.66 6.26
C SER A 72 -0.90 -14.86 5.52
N LEU A 73 -1.72 -14.60 4.52
CA LEU A 73 -2.25 -15.57 3.57
C LEU A 73 -1.52 -15.42 2.24
N PHE A 74 -0.63 -16.36 1.93
CA PHE A 74 0.09 -16.42 0.66
C PHE A 74 -0.67 -17.26 -0.36
N ILE A 75 -0.62 -16.84 -1.62
CA ILE A 75 -1.23 -17.51 -2.77
C ILE A 75 -0.14 -18.15 -3.63
N GLU A 76 -0.30 -19.44 -3.94
CA GLU A 76 0.61 -20.32 -4.69
C GLU A 76 2.01 -20.57 -4.08
N SER A 77 2.61 -19.60 -3.39
CA SER A 77 3.93 -19.76 -2.78
C SER A 77 4.13 -18.85 -1.58
N THR A 78 4.86 -19.31 -0.56
CA THR A 78 5.35 -18.48 0.56
C THR A 78 6.65 -17.74 0.24
N ASP A 79 7.29 -18.01 -0.90
CA ASP A 79 8.42 -17.22 -1.40
C ASP A 79 7.88 -15.89 -1.95
N PRO A 80 8.23 -14.72 -1.37
CA PRO A 80 7.68 -13.43 -1.79
C PRO A 80 8.00 -13.09 -3.25
N ASN A 81 9.01 -13.73 -3.85
CA ASN A 81 9.35 -13.52 -5.25
C ASN A 81 8.53 -14.40 -6.20
N LYS A 82 7.80 -15.40 -5.67
CA LYS A 82 7.00 -16.36 -6.44
C LYS A 82 5.53 -16.38 -6.06
N ALA A 83 5.17 -15.76 -4.93
CA ALA A 83 3.77 -15.62 -4.53
C ALA A 83 2.99 -14.86 -5.61
N GLU A 84 1.86 -15.42 -6.03
CA GLU A 84 0.92 -14.77 -6.94
C GLU A 84 0.09 -13.70 -6.21
N GLY A 85 -0.05 -13.86 -4.89
CA GLY A 85 -0.72 -12.89 -4.04
C GLY A 85 -0.41 -13.09 -2.56
N LEU A 86 -0.76 -12.08 -1.79
CA LEU A 86 -0.53 -12.00 -0.35
C LEU A 86 -1.67 -11.20 0.28
N VAL A 87 -2.27 -11.69 1.35
CA VAL A 87 -3.12 -10.91 2.24
C VAL A 87 -2.52 -10.94 3.63
N GLU A 88 -2.02 -9.80 4.10
CA GLU A 88 -1.54 -9.64 5.47
C GLU A 88 -2.64 -8.99 6.30
N LEU A 89 -2.93 -9.57 7.47
CA LEU A 89 -3.83 -9.00 8.46
C LEU A 89 -3.04 -8.75 9.74
N ARG A 90 -3.06 -7.51 10.22
CA ARG A 90 -2.43 -7.07 11.46
C ARG A 90 -3.47 -6.75 12.52
N SER A 91 -3.21 -7.20 13.74
CA SER A 91 -4.06 -6.91 14.89
C SER A 91 -3.78 -5.50 15.41
N THR A 92 -4.78 -4.63 15.39
CA THR A 92 -4.74 -3.27 15.93
C THR A 92 -5.82 -3.08 17.00
N GLY A 93 -5.67 -3.81 18.12
CA GLY A 93 -6.63 -3.77 19.22
C GLY A 93 -7.94 -4.48 18.88
N SER A 94 -9.06 -3.74 18.90
CA SER A 94 -10.40 -4.28 18.56
C SER A 94 -10.70 -4.26 17.06
N GLN A 95 -9.80 -3.70 16.24
CA GLN A 95 -9.87 -3.74 14.79
C GLN A 95 -8.63 -4.44 14.24
N HIS A 96 -8.70 -4.84 12.97
CA HIS A 96 -7.57 -5.41 12.26
C HIS A 96 -7.39 -4.63 10.97
N SER A 97 -6.16 -4.19 10.69
CA SER A 97 -5.81 -3.62 9.40
C SER A 97 -5.38 -4.72 8.46
N PHE A 98 -5.86 -4.70 7.22
CA PHE A 98 -5.43 -5.63 6.18
C PHE A 98 -4.76 -4.91 5.03
N THR A 99 -3.83 -5.62 4.39
CA THR A 99 -3.27 -5.27 3.09
C THR A 99 -3.32 -6.49 2.20
N ALA A 100 -3.76 -6.32 0.96
CA ALA A 100 -3.74 -7.37 -0.05
C ALA A 100 -2.91 -6.93 -1.24
N TYR A 101 -2.09 -7.84 -1.77
CA TYR A 101 -1.25 -7.66 -2.94
C TYR A 101 -1.49 -8.82 -3.91
N GLN A 102 -1.54 -8.54 -5.21
CA GLN A 102 -1.66 -9.54 -6.27
C GLN A 102 -0.73 -9.17 -7.42
N ARG A 103 0.19 -10.07 -7.78
CA ARG A 103 1.29 -9.78 -8.72
C ARG A 103 0.82 -9.43 -10.13
N ASP A 104 -0.19 -10.14 -10.60
CA ASP A 104 -0.73 -10.01 -11.96
C ASP A 104 -2.21 -9.61 -11.91
N ALA A 105 -2.56 -8.64 -11.05
CA ALA A 105 -3.94 -8.25 -10.83
C ALA A 105 -4.63 -7.75 -12.12
N TRP A 106 -3.87 -7.25 -13.08
CA TRP A 106 -4.39 -6.94 -14.41
C TRP A 106 -4.96 -8.17 -15.15
N TYR A 107 -4.26 -9.31 -15.09
CA TYR A 107 -4.68 -10.55 -15.77
C TYR A 107 -5.82 -11.25 -15.03
N ASP A 108 -5.80 -11.19 -13.70
CA ASP A 108 -6.81 -11.81 -12.84
C ASP A 108 -7.98 -10.88 -12.49
N HIS A 109 -8.00 -9.68 -13.06
CA HIS A 109 -8.98 -8.62 -12.82
C HIS A 109 -9.09 -8.23 -11.32
N GLY A 110 -7.98 -8.32 -10.58
CA GLY A 110 -7.92 -7.91 -9.17
C GLY A 110 -8.73 -8.78 -8.23
N ARG A 111 -9.07 -10.02 -8.62
CA ARG A 111 -9.98 -10.89 -7.86
C ARG A 111 -9.61 -11.06 -6.39
N LEU A 112 -8.32 -11.19 -6.08
CA LEU A 112 -7.88 -11.31 -4.68
C LEU A 112 -8.14 -10.01 -3.90
N LEU A 113 -7.96 -8.86 -4.55
CA LEU A 113 -8.16 -7.55 -3.96
C LEU A 113 -9.64 -7.25 -3.75
N ASP A 114 -10.49 -7.63 -4.71
CA ASP A 114 -11.93 -7.56 -4.59
C ASP A 114 -12.44 -8.46 -3.46
N ALA A 115 -11.93 -9.69 -3.36
CA ALA A 115 -12.23 -10.59 -2.26
C ALA A 115 -11.83 -9.98 -0.91
N ALA A 116 -10.63 -9.41 -0.80
CA ALA A 116 -10.17 -8.73 0.41
C ALA A 116 -11.10 -7.56 0.82
N LEU A 117 -11.48 -6.70 -0.12
CA LEU A 117 -12.39 -5.58 0.11
C LEU A 117 -13.81 -6.01 0.47
N MET A 118 -14.33 -7.04 -0.18
CA MET A 118 -15.66 -7.57 0.09
C MET A 118 -15.70 -8.22 1.47
N CYS A 119 -14.73 -9.09 1.76
CA CYS A 119 -14.61 -9.79 3.04
C CYS A 119 -14.33 -8.86 4.23
N SER A 120 -13.84 -7.64 3.99
CA SER A 120 -13.65 -6.68 5.08
C SER A 120 -14.97 -6.15 5.65
N LYS A 121 -16.06 -6.20 4.85
CA LYS A 121 -17.39 -5.63 5.15
C LYS A 121 -18.50 -6.68 5.32
N ALA A 122 -18.30 -7.89 4.79
CA ALA A 122 -19.26 -8.99 4.83
C ALA A 122 -19.52 -9.51 6.26
#